data_AF-Q6PKU7-F1
#
_entry.id   AF-Q6PKU7-F1
#
_cell.length_a   1.000
_cell.length_b   1.000
_cell.length_c   1.000
_cell.angle_alpha   90.00
_cell.angle_beta   90.00
_cell.angle_gamma   90.00
#
_symmetry.space_group_name_H-M   'P 1'
#
loop_
_entity.id
_entity.type
_entity.pdbx_description
1 polymer ?
#
loop_
_entity_poly.entity_id
_entity_poly.type
_entity_poly.pdbx_seq_one_letter_code
_entity_poly.pdbx_strand_id
1 'polypeptide(L)'
;NIGLINNLSSYAKINEYGFIMSPYRRIDRATGTVTDEVEYLTADEEDNYTVAQANSPLTDDNKFVNDTVMARHVGNNIEVDASTADYMDVSPKQVIAVAAACIPFLENDDSNRALMGTNMQ
;
A
#
# COMPACT_ATOMS: atom_id res chain seq x y z
N ASN A 1 26.85 5.67 3.69
CA ASN A 1 25.73 4.84 4.20
C ASN A 1 24.37 5.18 3.60
N ILE A 2 24.28 6.02 2.57
CA ILE A 2 23.02 6.28 1.84
C ILE A 2 22.55 4.95 1.21
N GLY A 3 21.30 4.55 1.47
CA GLY A 3 20.70 3.30 0.98
C GLY A 3 21.13 2.03 1.73
N LEU A 4 22.12 2.11 2.63
CA LEU A 4 22.56 0.97 3.46
C LEU A 4 21.82 0.90 4.80
N ILE A 5 21.29 2.03 5.26
CA ILE A 5 20.48 2.13 6.47
C ILE A 5 19.11 2.65 6.02
N ASN A 6 18.08 1.83 6.23
CA ASN A 6 16.69 2.15 5.90
C ASN A 6 15.83 2.01 7.15
N ASN A 7 14.70 2.73 7.18
CA ASN A 7 13.69 2.63 8.23
C ASN A 7 12.54 1.74 7.78
N LEU A 8 11.93 1.02 8.72
CA LEU A 8 10.74 0.21 8.45
C LEU A 8 9.51 1.12 8.22
N SER A 9 8.66 0.75 7.27
CA SER A 9 7.40 1.47 7.00
C SER A 9 6.40 1.34 8.14
N SER A 10 5.47 2.30 8.25
CA SER A 10 4.59 2.49 9.42
C SER A 10 3.75 1.28 9.81
N TYR A 11 3.33 0.45 8.85
CA TYR A 11 2.51 -0.73 9.13
C TYR A 11 3.21 -2.07 8.85
N ALA A 12 4.48 -2.04 8.44
CA ALA A 12 5.19 -3.26 8.09
C ALA A 12 5.46 -4.11 9.34
N LYS A 13 5.38 -5.43 9.17
CA LYS A 13 5.70 -6.43 10.21
C LYS A 13 6.80 -7.35 9.74
N ILE A 14 7.44 -8.05 10.67
CA ILE A 14 8.41 -9.10 10.36
C ILE A 14 7.81 -10.44 10.81
N ASN A 15 7.82 -11.45 9.93
CA ASN A 15 7.35 -12.80 10.29
C ASN A 15 8.43 -13.59 11.05
N GLU A 16 8.09 -14.80 11.48
CA GLU A 16 9.02 -15.66 12.25
C GLU A 16 10.30 -16.04 11.50
N TYR A 17 10.27 -15.98 10.16
CA TYR A 17 11.40 -16.28 9.28
C TYR A 17 12.24 -15.03 8.95
N GLY A 18 11.85 -13.85 9.43
CA GLY A 18 12.57 -12.59 9.20
C GLY A 18 12.17 -11.84 7.93
N PHE A 19 11.12 -12.27 7.22
CA PHE A 19 10.62 -11.54 6.05
C PHE A 19 9.73 -10.37 6.45
N ILE A 20 9.88 -9.27 5.71
CA ILE A 20 9.02 -8.09 5.86
C ILE A 20 7.67 -8.37 5.18
N MET A 21 6.60 -8.01 5.87
CA MET A 21 5.23 -8.14 5.41
C MET A 21 4.51 -6.80 5.44
N SER A 22 3.59 -6.62 4.51
CA SER A 22 2.72 -5.44 4.40
C SER A 22 1.25 -5.84 4.53
N PRO A 23 0.40 -5.00 5.16
CA PRO A 23 -1.02 -5.29 5.29
C PRO A 23 -1.81 -4.92 4.03
N TYR A 24 -2.78 -5.75 3.69
CA TYR A 24 -3.69 -5.56 2.57
C TYR A 24 -5.13 -5.93 2.96
N ARG A 25 -6.12 -5.20 2.45
CA ARG A 25 -7.54 -5.55 2.59
C ARG A 25 -7.92 -6.56 1.52
N ARG A 26 -8.55 -7.67 1.90
CA ARG A 26 -9.00 -8.68 0.93
C ARG A 26 -10.24 -8.19 0.18
N ILE A 27 -10.27 -8.41 -1.13
CA ILE A 27 -11.47 -8.19 -1.96
C ILE A 27 -12.19 -9.52 -2.11
N ASP A 28 -13.47 -9.55 -1.75
CA ASP A 28 -14.30 -10.72 -1.99
C ASP A 28 -14.66 -10.81 -3.48
N ARG A 29 -14.05 -11.77 -4.18
CA ARG A 29 -14.28 -12.01 -5.62
C ARG A 29 -15.74 -12.35 -5.96
N ALA A 30 -16.52 -12.89 -5.01
CA ALA A 30 -17.92 -13.23 -5.28
C ALA A 30 -18.83 -11.99 -5.28
N THR A 31 -18.53 -11.00 -4.44
CA THR A 31 -19.37 -9.80 -4.27
C THR A 31 -18.77 -8.54 -4.88
N GLY A 32 -17.47 -8.53 -5.16
CA GLY A 32 -16.69 -7.38 -5.59
C GLY A 32 -16.47 -6.35 -4.47
N THR A 33 -16.59 -6.77 -3.23
CA THR A 33 -16.59 -5.88 -2.06
C THR A 33 -15.22 -5.92 -1.37
N VAL A 34 -14.68 -4.74 -1.06
CA VAL A 34 -13.47 -4.63 -0.24
C VAL A 34 -13.83 -4.91 1.21
N THR A 35 -13.27 -5.96 1.77
CA THR A 35 -13.57 -6.38 3.15
C THR A 35 -12.71 -5.62 4.16
N ASP A 36 -13.11 -5.68 5.43
CA ASP A 36 -12.31 -5.16 6.55
C ASP A 36 -11.30 -6.19 7.07
N GLU A 37 -11.20 -7.35 6.42
CA GLU A 37 -10.20 -8.37 6.73
C GLU A 37 -8.84 -7.92 6.18
N VAL A 38 -7.89 -7.73 7.10
CA VAL A 38 -6.53 -7.32 6.78
C VAL A 38 -5.61 -8.54 6.84
N GLU A 39 -4.98 -8.86 5.72
CA GLU A 39 -4.02 -9.93 5.58
C GLU A 39 -2.62 -9.35 5.41
N TYR A 40 -1.63 -9.97 6.05
CA TYR A 40 -0.23 -9.57 5.93
C TYR A 40 0.44 -10.47 4.91
N LEU A 41 0.89 -9.89 3.81
CA LEU A 41 1.57 -10.62 2.74
C LEU A 41 3.06 -10.28 2.72
N THR A 42 3.88 -11.29 2.49
CA THR A 42 5.28 -11.13 2.09
C THR A 42 5.39 -10.67 0.64
N ALA A 43 6.59 -10.24 0.22
CA ALA A 43 6.83 -9.82 -1.16
C ALA A 43 6.53 -10.92 -2.19
N ASP A 44 6.95 -12.16 -1.91
CA ASP A 44 6.72 -13.30 -2.80
C ASP A 44 5.22 -13.67 -2.91
N GLU A 45 4.46 -13.48 -1.83
CA GLU A 45 3.01 -13.69 -1.83
C GLU A 45 2.29 -12.59 -2.64
N GLU A 46 2.66 -11.32 -2.43
CA GLU A 46 2.09 -10.16 -3.14
C GLU A 46 2.20 -10.31 -4.66
N ASP A 47 3.31 -10.82 -5.18
CA ASP A 47 3.56 -10.99 -6.62
C ASP A 47 2.50 -11.85 -7.33
N ASN A 48 1.77 -12.70 -6.60
CA ASN A 48 0.71 -13.54 -7.18
C ASN A 48 -0.64 -12.82 -7.31
N TYR A 49 -0.76 -11.59 -6.80
CA TYR A 49 -2.01 -10.88 -6.68
C TYR A 49 -1.99 -9.53 -7.39
N THR A 50 -3.18 -9.03 -7.73
CA THR A 50 -3.35 -7.65 -8.22
C THR A 50 -3.85 -6.77 -7.08
N VAL A 51 -3.06 -5.76 -6.70
CA VAL A 51 -3.35 -4.90 -5.54
C VAL A 51 -3.82 -3.52 -6.00
N ALA A 52 -5.05 -3.16 -5.67
CA ALA A 52 -5.61 -1.83 -5.94
C ALA A 52 -5.09 -0.76 -4.96
N GLN A 53 -4.95 0.47 -5.43
CA GLN A 53 -4.46 1.59 -4.60
C GLN A 53 -5.50 2.03 -3.54
N ALA A 54 -5.03 2.42 -2.35
CA ALA A 54 -5.87 2.85 -1.23
C ALA A 54 -6.68 4.13 -1.50
N ASN A 55 -6.29 4.94 -2.49
CA ASN A 55 -6.99 6.17 -2.88
C ASN A 55 -8.14 5.91 -3.87
N SER A 56 -8.35 4.67 -4.32
CA SER A 56 -9.45 4.32 -5.22
C SER A 56 -10.78 4.56 -4.51
N PRO A 57 -11.71 5.35 -5.10
CA PRO A 57 -12.97 5.70 -4.45
C PRO A 57 -13.85 4.46 -4.29
N LEU A 58 -14.38 4.28 -3.09
CA LEU A 58 -15.33 3.22 -2.74
C LEU A 58 -16.73 3.80 -2.50
N THR A 59 -17.76 3.00 -2.75
CA THR A 59 -19.15 3.27 -2.38
C THR A 59 -19.38 2.99 -0.89
N ASP A 60 -20.55 3.39 -0.37
CA ASP A 60 -20.96 3.09 1.01
C ASP A 60 -21.02 1.58 1.30
N ASP A 61 -21.23 0.76 0.27
CA ASP A 61 -21.23 -0.70 0.33
C ASP A 61 -19.82 -1.30 0.17
N ASN A 62 -18.75 -0.51 0.25
CA ASN A 62 -17.35 -0.92 0.06
C ASN A 62 -17.04 -1.53 -1.32
N LYS A 63 -17.72 -1.10 -2.38
CA LYS A 63 -17.39 -1.48 -3.77
C LYS A 63 -16.66 -0.37 -4.48
N PHE A 64 -15.87 -0.67 -5.49
CA PHE A 64 -15.26 0.38 -6.32
C PHE A 64 -16.34 1.20 -7.03
N VAL A 65 -16.18 2.53 -7.01
CA VAL A 65 -17.07 3.45 -7.75
C VAL A 65 -16.85 3.35 -9.25
N ASN A 66 -15.60 3.11 -9.66
CA ASN A 66 -15.19 3.03 -11.06
C ASN A 66 -15.00 1.57 -11.48
N ASP A 67 -15.33 1.27 -12.74
CA ASP A 67 -15.11 -0.06 -13.33
C ASP A 67 -13.63 -0.35 -13.57
N THR A 68 -12.81 0.69 -13.76
CA THR A 68 -11.36 0.60 -13.92
C THR A 68 -10.66 1.26 -12.75
N VAL A 69 -9.65 0.60 -12.19
CA VAL A 69 -8.87 1.06 -11.04
C VAL A 69 -7.38 0.95 -11.30
N MET A 70 -6.62 1.84 -10.68
CA MET A 70 -5.16 1.75 -10.65
C MET A 70 -4.75 0.64 -9.69
N ALA A 71 -3.97 -0.31 -10.20
CA ALA A 71 -3.45 -1.42 -9.43
C ALA A 71 -1.95 -1.61 -9.66
N ARG A 72 -1.35 -2.44 -8.81
CA ARG A 72 0.02 -2.93 -8.95
C ARG A 72 0.00 -4.45 -9.11
N HIS A 73 0.80 -4.94 -10.06
CA HIS A 73 1.08 -6.36 -10.23
C HIS A 73 2.54 -6.57 -10.59
N VAL A 74 3.26 -7.37 -9.80
CA VAL A 74 4.70 -7.68 -9.97
C VAL A 74 5.54 -6.41 -10.19
N GLY A 75 5.36 -5.44 -9.30
CA GLY A 75 6.07 -4.14 -9.33
C GLY A 75 5.63 -3.16 -10.43
N ASN A 76 4.73 -3.53 -11.34
CA ASN A 76 4.25 -2.65 -12.40
C ASN A 76 2.92 -2.01 -12.02
N ASN A 77 2.81 -0.70 -12.24
CA ASN A 77 1.53 0.02 -12.09
C ASN A 77 0.73 -0.10 -13.39
N ILE A 78 -0.47 -0.64 -13.28
CA ILE A 78 -1.35 -0.96 -14.40
C ILE A 78 -2.78 -0.48 -14.11
N GLU A 79 -3.53 -0.14 -15.15
CA GLU A 79 -4.97 0.02 -15.07
C GLU A 79 -5.63 -1.34 -15.32
N VAL A 80 -6.52 -1.74 -14.43
CA VAL A 80 -7.21 -3.03 -14.51
C VAL A 80 -8.69 -2.85 -14.22
N ASP A 81 -9.51 -3.79 -14.67
CA ASP A 81 -10.89 -3.86 -14.24
C ASP A 81 -10.96 -4.12 -12.73
N ALA A 82 -11.85 -3.43 -12.04
CA ALA A 82 -12.07 -3.55 -10.60
C ALA A 82 -12.37 -4.99 -10.16
N SER A 83 -12.93 -5.81 -11.05
CA SER A 83 -13.23 -7.23 -10.82
C SER A 83 -11.98 -8.13 -10.77
N THR A 84 -10.85 -7.66 -11.29
CA THR A 84 -9.59 -8.42 -11.34
C THR A 84 -8.67 -8.12 -10.16
N ALA A 85 -8.98 -7.09 -9.37
CA ALA A 85 -8.24 -6.77 -8.16
C ALA A 85 -8.55 -7.79 -7.04
N ASP A 86 -7.50 -8.31 -6.42
CA ASP A 86 -7.58 -9.31 -5.36
C ASP A 86 -7.50 -8.69 -3.96
N TYR A 87 -6.70 -7.64 -3.86
CA TYR A 87 -6.44 -6.92 -2.63
C TYR A 87 -6.48 -5.41 -2.86
N MET A 88 -6.59 -4.67 -1.77
CA MET A 88 -6.46 -3.21 -1.76
C MET A 88 -5.51 -2.78 -0.65
N ASP A 89 -4.68 -1.77 -0.90
CA ASP A 89 -3.86 -1.14 0.13
C ASP A 89 -4.72 -0.64 1.31
N VAL A 90 -4.22 -0.77 2.54
CA VAL A 90 -4.97 -0.33 3.74
C VAL A 90 -4.97 1.20 3.85
N SER A 91 -3.84 1.83 3.55
CA SER A 91 -3.69 3.28 3.70
C SER A 91 -2.58 3.84 2.80
N PRO A 92 -2.72 5.06 2.24
CA PRO A 92 -1.62 5.74 1.57
C PRO A 92 -0.40 5.95 2.47
N LYS A 93 -0.59 5.96 3.81
CA LYS A 93 0.51 6.11 4.78
C LYS A 93 1.33 4.83 4.97
N GLN A 94 0.93 3.72 4.38
CA GLN A 94 1.64 2.44 4.58
C GLN A 94 2.99 2.35 3.87
N VAL A 95 3.21 3.18 2.87
CA VAL A 95 4.47 3.25 2.12
C VAL A 95 5.53 4.12 2.79
N ILE A 96 5.18 4.92 3.80
CA ILE A 96 6.11 5.83 4.47
C ILE A 96 6.46 5.38 5.88
N ALA A 97 7.69 5.69 6.31
CA ALA A 97 8.15 5.47 7.68
C ALA A 97 7.50 6.48 8.66
N VAL A 98 7.47 6.13 9.95
CA VAL A 98 6.80 6.93 10.99
C VAL A 98 7.29 8.38 11.01
N ALA A 99 8.60 8.61 10.89
CA ALA A 99 9.17 9.95 10.90
C ALA A 99 8.73 10.80 9.69
N ALA A 100 8.63 10.19 8.50
CA ALA A 100 8.13 10.87 7.31
C ALA A 100 6.61 11.12 7.38
N ALA A 101 5.86 10.24 8.04
CA ALA A 101 4.41 10.39 8.25
C ALA A 101 4.03 11.59 9.13
N CYS A 102 4.98 12.13 9.90
CA CYS A 102 4.79 13.33 10.72
C CYS A 102 4.99 14.64 9.95
N ILE A 103 5.44 14.60 8.69
CA ILE A 103 5.62 15.81 7.86
C ILE A 103 4.26 16.19 7.24
N PRO A 104 3.69 17.37 7.56
CA PRO A 104 2.45 17.81 6.95
C PRO A 104 2.66 18.18 5.48
N PHE A 105 1.66 17.92 4.63
CA PHE A 105 1.69 18.27 3.20
C PHE A 105 2.85 17.66 2.41
N LEU A 106 3.32 16.47 2.83
CA LEU A 106 4.45 15.75 2.22
C LEU A 106 4.28 15.55 0.71
N GLU A 107 3.04 15.40 0.23
CA GLU A 107 2.69 15.27 -1.18
C GLU A 107 3.06 16.50 -2.04
N ASN A 108 3.33 17.65 -1.41
CA ASN A 108 3.73 18.89 -2.09
C ASN A 108 5.24 19.16 -2.01
N ASP A 109 5.99 18.37 -1.26
CA ASP A 109 7.45 18.52 -1.12
C ASP A 109 8.19 17.53 -2.04
N ASP A 110 9.37 17.93 -2.52
CA ASP A 110 10.22 17.04 -3.30
C ASP A 110 10.93 16.02 -2.40
N SER A 111 11.29 14.88 -2.98
CA SER A 111 11.89 13.75 -2.25
C SER A 111 13.19 14.10 -1.51
N ASN A 112 13.99 15.05 -2.01
CA ASN A 112 15.23 15.44 -1.34
C ASN A 112 14.93 16.28 -0.10
N ARG A 113 13.98 17.22 -0.19
CA ARG A 113 13.52 18.01 0.97
C ARG A 113 12.83 17.13 2.01
N ALA A 114 12.01 16.17 1.58
CA ALA A 114 11.40 15.18 2.47
C ALA A 114 12.45 14.34 3.22
N LEU A 115 13.49 13.87 2.52
CA LEU A 115 14.59 13.11 3.11
C LEU A 115 15.37 13.93 4.14
N MET A 116 15.69 15.19 3.81
CA MET A 116 16.38 16.08 4.75
C MET A 116 15.50 16.40 5.96
N GLY A 117 14.22 16.68 5.76
CA GLY A 117 13.27 16.96 6.84
C GLY A 117 13.08 15.78 7.80
N THR A 118 13.08 14.55 7.27
CA THR A 118 12.95 13.33 8.08
C THR A 118 14.18 13.07 8.96
N ASN A 119 15.38 13.45 8.50
CA ASN A 119 16.64 13.24 9.24
C ASN A 119 17.00 14.36 10.23
N MET A 120 16.27 15.49 10.19
CA MET A 120 16.51 16.63 11.08
C MET A 120 15.57 16.70 12.28
N GLN A 121 14.54 15.83 12.34
CA GLN A 121 13.73 15.62 13.54
C GLN A 121 14.49 14.82 14.60
#